data_AF-A0A925N7K5-F1
#
_entry.id   AF-A0A925N7K5-F1
#
_cell.length_a   1.000
_cell.length_b   1.000
_cell.length_c   1.000
_cell.angle_alpha   90.00
_cell.angle_beta   90.00
_cell.angle_gamma   90.00
#
_symmetry.space_group_name_H-M   'P 1'
#
loop_
_entity.id
_entity.type
_entity.pdbx_description
1 polymer ?
#
loop_
_entity_poly.entity_id
_entity_poly.type
_entity_poly.pdbx_seq_one_letter_code
_entity_poly.pdbx_strand_id
1 'polypeptide(L)'
;MQPLSPWRTLARLAIVVPVFITTPSGAAEEAGASFERLAPVLTHPRCMNCHTVTSFPRQGDERVNHNQTVMRGSEGKGVPALKCSGCHQDSNQGRVPGARNWHLAPLSMVGRV
;
A
#
# COMPACT_ATOMS: atom_id res chain seq x y z
N MET A 1 25.26 -70.98 -14.05
CA MET A 1 25.02 -70.60 -12.64
C MET A 1 25.59 -69.21 -12.38
N GLN A 2 24.76 -68.21 -12.06
CA GLN A 2 25.18 -66.89 -11.55
C GLN A 2 24.37 -66.59 -10.28
N PRO A 3 24.95 -65.98 -9.24
CA PRO A 3 24.27 -65.83 -7.95
C PRO A 3 23.26 -64.68 -7.99
N LEU A 4 22.04 -64.94 -7.51
CA LEU A 4 21.02 -63.94 -7.31
C LEU A 4 21.42 -63.05 -6.12
N SER A 5 21.64 -61.76 -6.37
CA SER A 5 21.96 -60.80 -5.31
C SER A 5 20.69 -60.39 -4.53
N PRO A 6 20.68 -60.43 -3.19
CA PRO A 6 19.44 -60.26 -2.40
C PRO A 6 18.99 -58.82 -2.15
N TRP A 7 19.55 -57.80 -2.80
CA TRP A 7 19.43 -56.41 -2.34
C TRP A 7 18.37 -55.54 -3.05
N ARG A 8 17.47 -56.11 -3.86
CA ARG A 8 16.46 -55.33 -4.61
C ARG A 8 15.08 -55.32 -3.95
N THR A 9 14.92 -54.83 -2.72
CA THR A 9 13.66 -54.15 -2.31
C THR A 9 13.84 -53.40 -0.99
N LEU A 10 14.30 -52.14 -1.05
CA LEU A 10 13.96 -51.18 -0.02
C LEU A 10 13.29 -50.01 -0.73
N ALA A 11 11.97 -50.13 -0.93
CA ALA A 11 11.14 -49.00 -1.28
C ALA A 11 11.28 -47.98 -0.15
N ARG A 12 12.05 -46.92 -0.38
CA ARG A 12 12.16 -45.80 0.57
C ARG A 12 10.79 -45.13 0.63
N LEU A 13 10.00 -45.42 1.67
CA LEU A 13 8.85 -44.59 2.02
C LEU A 13 9.40 -43.19 2.35
N ALA A 14 9.27 -42.26 1.42
CA ALA A 14 9.47 -40.84 1.71
C ALA A 14 8.22 -40.39 2.48
N ILE A 15 8.33 -40.31 3.80
CA ILE A 15 7.31 -39.71 4.65
C ILE A 15 7.32 -38.21 4.34
N VAL A 16 6.34 -37.75 3.55
CA VAL A 16 6.06 -36.33 3.37
C VAL A 16 5.27 -35.90 4.59
N VAL A 17 5.94 -35.36 5.61
CA VAL A 17 5.26 -34.73 6.74
C VAL A 17 4.77 -33.36 6.26
N PRO A 18 3.46 -33.07 6.25
CA PRO A 18 2.98 -31.73 5.99
C PRO A 18 3.42 -30.84 7.15
N VAL A 19 4.32 -29.89 6.87
CA VAL A 19 4.65 -28.83 7.81
C VAL A 19 3.48 -27.85 7.81
N PHE A 20 2.63 -27.94 8.82
CA PHE A 20 1.63 -26.91 9.08
C PHE A 20 2.35 -25.68 9.63
N ILE A 21 2.39 -24.60 8.86
CA ILE A 21 2.86 -23.29 9.33
C ILE A 21 1.74 -22.72 10.21
N THR A 22 1.77 -23.06 11.50
CA THR A 22 0.96 -22.37 12.50
C THR A 22 1.60 -21.00 12.74
N THR A 23 0.89 -19.92 12.41
CA THR A 23 1.24 -18.58 12.89
C THR A 23 1.17 -18.59 14.42
N PRO A 24 2.26 -18.24 15.12
CA PRO A 24 2.25 -18.19 16.57
C PRO A 24 1.23 -17.14 17.04
N SER A 25 0.43 -17.49 18.05
CA SER A 25 -0.66 -16.64 18.57
C SER A 25 -0.23 -15.21 18.88
N GLY A 26 0.99 -15.01 19.39
CA GLY A 26 1.52 -13.68 19.71
C GLY A 26 1.84 -12.80 18.50
N ALA A 27 2.11 -13.38 17.32
CA ALA A 27 2.39 -12.59 16.11
C ALA A 27 1.14 -11.86 15.59
N ALA A 28 -0.05 -12.43 15.78
CA ALA A 28 -1.30 -11.78 15.41
C ALA A 28 -1.61 -10.59 16.32
N GLU A 29 -1.40 -10.75 17.63
CA GLU A 29 -1.57 -9.67 18.61
C GLU A 29 -0.57 -8.53 18.38
N GLU A 30 0.71 -8.84 18.12
CA GLU A 30 1.74 -7.84 17.82
C GLU A 30 1.46 -7.08 16.51
N ALA A 31 0.98 -7.79 15.48
CA ALA A 31 0.52 -7.17 14.24
C ALA A 31 -0.65 -6.20 14.52
N GLY A 32 -1.65 -6.62 15.29
CA GLY A 32 -2.77 -5.77 15.71
C GLY A 32 -2.32 -4.48 16.40
N ALA A 33 -1.47 -4.61 17.42
CA ALA A 33 -0.91 -3.47 18.15
C ALA A 33 -0.10 -2.52 17.24
N SER A 34 0.56 -3.06 16.21
CA SER A 34 1.27 -2.25 15.21
C SER A 34 0.32 -1.46 14.33
N PHE A 35 -0.79 -2.07 13.88
CA PHE A 35 -1.82 -1.38 13.11
C PHE A 35 -2.52 -0.29 13.93
N GLU A 36 -2.82 -0.52 15.21
CA GLU A 36 -3.42 0.49 16.08
C GLU A 36 -2.57 1.76 16.20
N ARG A 37 -1.24 1.61 16.27
CA ARG A 37 -0.32 2.76 16.29
C ARG A 37 -0.29 3.53 14.97
N LEU A 38 -0.46 2.85 13.84
CA LEU A 38 -0.41 3.45 12.50
C LEU A 38 -1.74 4.04 12.05
N ALA A 39 -2.86 3.48 12.51
CA ALA A 39 -4.22 3.90 12.16
C ALA A 39 -4.45 5.42 12.22
N PRO A 40 -4.08 6.15 13.31
CA PRO A 40 -4.30 7.60 13.37
C PRO A 40 -3.49 8.38 12.33
N VAL A 41 -2.31 7.89 11.92
CA VAL A 41 -1.50 8.52 10.87
C VAL A 41 -2.13 8.28 9.50
N LEU A 42 -2.48 7.04 9.19
CA LEU A 42 -3.05 6.66 7.89
C LEU A 42 -4.42 7.29 7.65
N THR A 43 -5.19 7.54 8.71
CA THR A 43 -6.52 8.18 8.65
C THR A 43 -6.49 9.70 8.80
N HIS A 44 -5.31 10.28 9.08
CA HIS A 44 -5.14 11.72 9.24
C HIS A 44 -5.54 12.49 7.97
N PRO A 45 -6.18 13.69 8.06
CA PRO A 45 -6.52 14.51 6.90
C PRO A 45 -5.35 14.73 5.94
N ARG A 46 -4.14 14.96 6.44
CA ARG A 46 -2.91 15.05 5.62
C ARG A 46 -2.74 13.89 4.61
N CYS A 47 -3.02 12.66 5.02
CA CYS A 47 -2.93 11.48 4.15
C CYS A 47 -4.18 11.34 3.29
N MET A 48 -5.36 11.37 3.93
CA MET A 48 -6.65 11.13 3.25
C MET A 48 -7.02 12.21 2.24
N ASN A 49 -6.52 13.43 2.38
CA ASN A 49 -6.78 14.52 1.44
C ASN A 49 -6.14 14.29 0.06
N CYS A 50 -5.03 13.54 0.00
CA CYS A 50 -4.39 13.11 -1.24
C CYS A 50 -4.77 11.67 -1.65
N HIS A 51 -5.07 10.81 -0.67
CA HIS A 51 -5.58 9.45 -0.85
C HIS A 51 -7.12 9.43 -0.90
N THR A 52 -7.69 10.09 -1.91
CA THR A 52 -9.14 10.25 -2.06
C THR A 52 -9.71 9.44 -3.23
N VAL A 53 -10.94 8.94 -3.07
CA VAL A 53 -11.74 8.31 -4.15
C VAL A 53 -12.23 9.32 -5.18
N THR A 54 -12.27 10.60 -4.81
CA THR A 54 -12.78 11.66 -5.68
C THR A 54 -11.81 12.00 -6.81
N SER A 55 -12.33 12.73 -7.79
CA SER A 55 -11.55 13.28 -8.91
C SER A 55 -10.75 14.53 -8.56
N PHE A 56 -10.72 14.97 -7.29
CA PHE A 56 -10.00 16.16 -6.81
C PHE A 56 -9.42 15.91 -5.42
N PRO A 57 -8.27 16.50 -5.06
CA PRO A 57 -7.77 16.48 -3.69
C PRO A 57 -8.59 17.36 -2.76
N ARG A 58 -8.44 17.09 -1.46
CA ARG A 58 -9.01 17.90 -0.39
C ARG A 58 -7.92 18.69 0.35
N GLN A 59 -8.31 19.61 1.22
CA GLN A 59 -7.41 20.47 1.98
C GLN A 59 -7.98 20.72 3.38
N GLY A 60 -7.08 20.85 4.37
CA GLY A 60 -7.46 21.12 5.76
C GLY A 60 -8.07 19.91 6.47
N ASP A 61 -8.43 20.12 7.73
CA ASP A 61 -8.98 19.07 8.59
C ASP A 61 -10.46 18.81 8.27
N GLU A 62 -11.16 19.84 7.79
CA GLU A 62 -12.53 19.79 7.29
C GLU A 62 -12.64 19.07 5.93
N ARG A 63 -11.48 18.75 5.32
CA ARG A 63 -11.36 18.05 4.04
C ARG A 63 -12.20 18.72 2.93
N VAL A 64 -12.18 20.05 2.88
CA VAL A 64 -12.81 20.82 1.80
C VAL A 64 -12.05 20.60 0.48
N ASN A 65 -12.66 20.93 -0.64
CA ASN A 65 -11.95 20.84 -1.93
C ASN A 65 -10.70 21.72 -1.90
N HIS A 66 -9.62 21.24 -2.51
CA HIS A 66 -8.41 22.02 -2.69
C HIS A 66 -8.73 23.39 -3.32
N ASN A 67 -8.27 24.49 -2.73
CA ASN A 67 -8.78 25.84 -3.02
C ASN A 67 -8.64 26.26 -4.49
N GLN A 68 -7.63 25.75 -5.17
CA GLN A 68 -7.34 26.00 -6.59
C GLN A 68 -8.22 25.16 -7.53
N THR A 69 -9.14 24.35 -6.99
CA THR A 69 -10.10 23.53 -7.75
C THR A 69 -9.41 22.60 -8.77
N VAL A 70 -8.25 22.05 -8.37
CA VAL A 70 -7.47 21.12 -9.19
C VAL A 70 -8.19 19.78 -9.34
N MET A 71 -8.05 19.16 -10.50
CA MET A 71 -8.65 17.86 -10.83
C MET A 71 -7.56 16.84 -11.10
N ARG A 72 -7.76 15.58 -10.67
CA ARG A 72 -6.84 14.43 -10.74
C ARG A 72 -6.17 14.27 -12.11
N GLY A 73 -6.92 14.39 -13.19
CA GLY A 73 -6.47 14.02 -14.53
C GLY A 73 -6.25 12.51 -14.68
N SER A 74 -5.97 12.03 -15.90
CA SER A 74 -5.78 10.60 -16.18
C SER A 74 -4.59 9.99 -15.43
N GLU A 75 -3.54 10.78 -15.23
CA GLU A 75 -2.29 10.33 -14.59
C GLU A 75 -2.20 10.70 -13.09
N GLY A 76 -3.25 11.28 -12.51
CA GLY A 76 -3.20 11.79 -11.12
C GLY A 76 -2.35 13.06 -10.94
N LYS A 77 -1.83 13.65 -12.03
CA LYS A 77 -0.89 14.79 -12.05
C LYS A 77 -1.55 16.14 -12.38
N GLY A 78 -2.87 16.22 -12.36
CA GLY A 78 -3.60 17.39 -12.82
C GLY A 78 -4.06 17.27 -14.27
N VAL A 79 -5.06 18.07 -14.62
CA VAL A 79 -5.51 18.27 -16.02
C VAL A 79 -4.54 19.16 -16.79
N PRO A 80 -4.53 19.17 -18.14
CA PRO A 80 -3.59 19.95 -18.94
C PRO A 80 -3.53 21.45 -18.57
N ALA A 81 -4.69 22.06 -18.29
CA ALA A 81 -4.76 23.47 -17.91
C ALA A 81 -4.28 23.76 -16.47
N LEU A 82 -4.17 22.74 -15.60
CA LEU A 82 -3.89 22.91 -14.19
C LEU A 82 -3.15 21.70 -13.62
N LYS A 83 -1.85 21.62 -13.95
CA LYS A 83 -0.94 20.57 -13.48
C LYS A 83 -0.49 20.82 -12.05
N CYS A 84 -0.39 19.76 -11.25
CA CYS A 84 0.03 19.86 -9.85
C CYS A 84 1.44 20.46 -9.70
N SER A 85 2.33 20.17 -10.66
CA SER A 85 3.70 20.67 -10.70
C SER A 85 3.82 22.18 -10.92
N GLY A 86 2.72 22.86 -11.28
CA GLY A 86 2.70 24.34 -11.32
C GLY A 86 2.85 24.97 -9.93
N CYS A 87 2.51 24.24 -8.85
CA CYS A 87 2.66 24.71 -7.47
C CYS A 87 3.50 23.76 -6.61
N HIS A 88 3.22 22.45 -6.68
CA HIS A 88 3.94 21.44 -5.91
C HIS A 88 5.28 21.10 -6.56
N GLN A 89 6.37 21.35 -5.85
CA GLN A 89 7.73 21.08 -6.30
C GLN A 89 8.31 19.85 -5.60
N ASP A 90 9.59 19.56 -5.85
CA ASP A 90 10.31 18.43 -5.23
C ASP A 90 10.50 18.58 -3.72
N SER A 91 10.34 19.81 -3.19
CA SER A 91 10.43 20.17 -1.77
C SER A 91 9.28 21.11 -1.37
N ASN A 92 9.01 21.21 -0.07
CA ASN A 92 8.02 22.14 0.46
C ASN A 92 8.37 23.60 0.09
N GLN A 93 7.42 24.31 -0.51
CA GLN A 93 7.55 25.72 -0.88
C GLN A 93 6.56 26.57 -0.07
N GLY A 94 7.03 27.17 1.02
CA GLY A 94 6.15 27.89 1.94
C GLY A 94 5.07 26.98 2.52
N ARG A 95 3.79 27.29 2.25
CA ARG A 95 2.64 26.48 2.70
C ARG A 95 2.23 25.38 1.70
N VAL A 96 2.89 25.31 0.55
CA VAL A 96 2.63 24.29 -0.47
C VAL A 96 3.55 23.10 -0.19
N PRO A 97 2.99 21.90 0.10
CA PRO A 97 3.83 20.73 0.32
C PRO A 97 4.49 20.29 -0.98
N GLY A 98 5.67 19.66 -0.88
CA GLY A 98 6.39 19.16 -2.04
C GLY A 98 7.02 17.79 -1.79
N ALA A 99 7.14 17.05 -2.87
CA ALA A 99 7.77 15.75 -2.95
C ALA A 99 8.02 15.43 -4.43
N ARG A 100 9.09 14.68 -4.67
CA ARG A 100 9.46 14.25 -6.02
C ARG A 100 8.36 13.37 -6.62
N ASN A 101 8.05 13.57 -7.90
CA ASN A 101 6.94 12.91 -8.60
C ASN A 101 5.57 13.13 -7.91
N TRP A 102 5.24 14.38 -7.56
CA TRP A 102 3.96 14.73 -6.94
C TRP A 102 2.75 14.35 -7.79
N HIS A 103 1.86 13.50 -7.26
CA HIS A 103 0.58 13.14 -7.86
C HIS A 103 -0.38 12.57 -6.79
N LEU A 104 -1.67 12.51 -7.11
CA LEU A 104 -2.64 11.80 -6.26
C LEU A 104 -2.37 10.30 -6.25
N ALA A 105 -2.69 9.67 -5.12
CA ALA A 105 -2.58 8.22 -4.98
C ALA A 105 -3.43 7.49 -6.05
N PRO A 106 -2.97 6.36 -6.59
CA PRO A 106 -3.74 5.58 -7.56
C PRO A 106 -5.13 5.20 -7.03
N LEU A 107 -6.14 5.18 -7.90
CA LEU A 107 -7.50 4.79 -7.51
C LEU A 107 -7.59 3.33 -7.03
N SER A 108 -6.65 2.47 -7.45
CA SER A 108 -6.54 1.09 -6.97
C SER A 108 -6.15 0.98 -5.49
N MET A 109 -5.59 2.04 -4.90
CA MET A 109 -5.17 2.07 -3.49
C MET A 109 -6.21 2.70 -2.56
N VAL A 110 -7.32 3.21 -3.09
CA VAL A 110 -8.38 3.73 -2.24
C VAL A 110 -9.22 2.54 -1.78
N GLY A 111 -9.29 2.31 -0.47
CA GLY A 111 -9.98 1.17 0.11
C GLY A 111 -11.39 1.05 -0.46
N ARG A 112 -11.77 -0.16 -0.87
CA ARG A 112 -13.18 -0.44 -1.16
C ARG A 112 -13.91 -0.28 0.16
N VAL A 113 -14.73 0.76 0.23
CA VAL A 113 -15.71 0.92 1.30
C VAL A 113 -16.89 0.00 1.00
#